data_AF-A0A1I6IYX2-F1
#
_entry.id   AF-A0A1I6IYX2-F1
#
_cell.length_a   1.000
_cell.length_b   1.000
_cell.length_c   1.000
_cell.angle_alpha   90.00
_cell.angle_beta   90.00
_cell.angle_gamma   90.00
#
_symmetry.space_group_name_H-M   'P 1'
#
loop_
_entity.id
_entity.type
_entity.pdbx_description
1 polymer ?
#
loop_
_entity_poly.entity_id
_entity_poly.type
_entity_poly.pdbx_seq_one_letter_code
_entity_poly.pdbx_strand_id
1 'polypeptide(L)'
;MFREDAPPEEAYERVRKTLRSLPEGVVSLSQVAEEFEHAYGGLFPDLNIPRAIQDLIVLGEVELCRETESGARVWLRHRWGDLDPDDRVDDPVVVTGTTWQCYVAPDFRRRRAERLFTTRSAAFDHLERAAGLTPEDLEPVWFLEDVWAAGLPSGGTAVVRREPIYERESSHGAHYEDTSDFGL
;
A
#
# COMPACT_ATOMS: atom_id res chain seq x y z
N MET A 1 -18.45 8.87 1.72
CA MET A 1 -18.59 7.40 1.55
C MET A 1 -17.94 6.93 0.25
N PHE A 2 -17.09 5.91 0.32
CA PHE A 2 -16.13 5.54 -0.73
C PHE A 2 -16.70 4.87 -2.00
N ARG A 3 -17.97 4.43 -1.97
CA ARG A 3 -18.86 3.97 -3.06
C ARG A 3 -20.08 3.32 -2.39
N GLU A 4 -21.23 3.29 -3.04
CA GLU A 4 -22.47 2.71 -2.48
C GLU A 4 -22.35 1.20 -2.20
N ASP A 5 -21.53 0.48 -2.98
CA ASP A 5 -21.30 -0.97 -2.85
C ASP A 5 -20.02 -1.34 -2.06
N ALA A 6 -19.48 -0.41 -1.26
CA ALA A 6 -18.26 -0.69 -0.51
C ALA A 6 -18.52 -1.75 0.58
N PRO A 7 -17.64 -2.76 0.72
CA PRO A 7 -17.61 -3.63 1.89
C PRO A 7 -17.72 -2.86 3.21
N PRO A 8 -18.30 -3.47 4.26
CA PRO A 8 -18.28 -2.91 5.59
C PRO A 8 -16.84 -2.56 5.98
N GLU A 9 -16.69 -1.43 6.62
CA GLU A 9 -15.45 -0.91 7.14
C GLU A 9 -14.60 -2.02 7.81
N GLU A 10 -15.13 -2.67 8.84
CA GLU A 10 -14.43 -3.72 9.58
C GLU A 10 -13.89 -4.85 8.67
N ALA A 11 -14.58 -5.16 7.56
CA ALA A 11 -14.14 -6.20 6.64
C ALA A 11 -12.79 -5.88 5.99
N TYR A 12 -12.48 -4.61 5.70
CA TYR A 12 -11.17 -4.22 5.15
C TYR A 12 -10.03 -4.51 6.12
N GLU A 13 -10.24 -4.24 7.42
CA GLU A 13 -9.24 -4.54 8.44
C GLU A 13 -9.00 -6.04 8.55
N ARG A 14 -10.08 -6.85 8.48
CA ARG A 14 -9.98 -8.31 8.49
C ARG A 14 -9.25 -8.84 7.25
N VAL A 15 -9.55 -8.33 6.06
CA VAL A 15 -8.83 -8.69 4.82
C VAL A 15 -7.34 -8.35 4.92
N ARG A 16 -6.98 -7.18 5.47
CA ARG A 16 -5.58 -6.81 5.72
C ARG A 16 -4.92 -7.78 6.70
N LYS A 17 -5.60 -8.16 7.78
CA LYS A 17 -5.09 -9.16 8.75
C LYS A 17 -4.86 -10.51 8.08
N THR A 18 -5.77 -10.98 7.25
CA THR A 18 -5.61 -12.22 6.46
C THR A 18 -4.40 -12.14 5.53
N LEU A 19 -4.20 -11.02 4.83
CA LEU A 19 -3.03 -10.84 3.97
C LEU A 19 -1.71 -10.84 4.75
N ARG A 20 -1.70 -10.34 6.00
CA ARG A 20 -0.51 -10.34 6.87
C ARG A 20 -0.19 -11.72 7.43
N SER A 21 -1.19 -12.55 7.68
CA SER A 21 -0.98 -13.91 8.22
C SER A 21 -0.49 -14.90 7.18
N LEU A 22 -0.58 -14.57 5.89
CA LEU A 22 -0.14 -15.45 4.82
C LEU A 22 1.41 -15.48 4.73
N PRO A 23 2.02 -16.68 4.73
CA PRO A 23 3.48 -16.83 4.79
C PRO A 23 4.17 -16.39 3.50
N GLU A 24 3.48 -16.46 2.36
CA GLU A 24 4.05 -16.12 1.07
C GLU A 24 4.07 -14.61 0.85
N GLY A 25 5.16 -14.10 0.26
CA GLY A 25 5.31 -12.71 -0.21
C GLY A 25 4.22 -12.25 -1.17
N VAL A 26 3.76 -13.16 -2.04
CA VAL A 26 2.80 -12.87 -3.12
C VAL A 26 1.77 -13.99 -3.17
N VAL A 27 0.50 -13.66 -2.94
CA VAL A 27 -0.59 -14.63 -2.72
C VAL A 27 -1.65 -14.52 -3.81
N SER A 28 -2.38 -15.59 -4.11
CA SER A 28 -3.51 -15.53 -5.03
C SER A 28 -4.77 -14.98 -4.34
N LEU A 29 -5.68 -14.34 -5.10
CA LEU A 29 -6.97 -13.91 -4.56
C LEU A 29 -7.80 -15.09 -4.01
N SER A 30 -7.70 -16.27 -4.61
CA SER A 30 -8.39 -17.47 -4.15
C SER A 30 -7.90 -17.89 -2.76
N GLN A 31 -6.58 -17.91 -2.55
CA GLN A 31 -5.99 -18.22 -1.25
C GLN A 31 -6.40 -17.21 -0.18
N VAL A 32 -6.43 -15.92 -0.52
CA VAL A 32 -6.92 -14.88 0.40
C VAL A 32 -8.38 -15.10 0.76
N ALA A 33 -9.22 -15.47 -0.20
CA ALA A 33 -10.63 -15.73 0.03
C ALA A 33 -10.86 -16.98 0.90
N GLU A 34 -10.13 -18.07 0.64
CA GLU A 34 -10.19 -19.31 1.43
C GLU A 34 -9.78 -19.07 2.88
N GLU A 35 -8.65 -18.39 3.11
CA GLU A 35 -8.20 -18.06 4.47
C GLU A 35 -9.13 -17.09 5.18
N PHE A 36 -9.69 -16.11 4.45
CA PHE A 36 -10.67 -15.20 5.04
C PHE A 36 -11.93 -15.94 5.45
N GLU A 37 -12.47 -16.80 4.59
CA GLU A 37 -13.68 -17.58 4.87
C GLU A 37 -13.45 -18.50 6.07
N HIS A 38 -12.29 -19.15 6.13
CA HIS A 38 -11.91 -20.00 7.25
C HIS A 38 -11.86 -19.24 8.58
N ALA A 39 -11.31 -18.02 8.60
CA ALA A 39 -11.15 -17.22 9.81
C ALA A 39 -12.41 -16.41 10.19
N TYR A 40 -13.18 -15.94 9.21
CA TYR A 40 -14.19 -14.89 9.38
C TYR A 40 -15.49 -15.10 8.59
N GLY A 41 -15.68 -16.21 7.87
CA GLY A 41 -16.82 -16.42 6.96
C GLY A 41 -18.19 -16.24 7.62
N GLY A 42 -18.33 -16.64 8.88
CA GLY A 42 -19.57 -16.44 9.65
C GLY A 42 -19.87 -14.99 10.04
N LEU A 43 -18.90 -14.09 9.97
CA LEU A 43 -19.06 -12.67 10.33
C LEU A 43 -19.42 -11.80 9.13
N PHE A 44 -18.99 -12.19 7.92
CA PHE A 44 -19.19 -11.40 6.70
C PHE A 44 -19.64 -12.31 5.52
N PRO A 45 -20.84 -12.90 5.60
CA PRO A 45 -21.28 -13.94 4.66
C PRO A 45 -21.43 -13.46 3.21
N ASP A 46 -21.67 -12.17 3.00
CA ASP A 46 -21.86 -11.57 1.67
C ASP A 46 -20.62 -10.79 1.18
N LEU A 47 -19.47 -10.95 1.84
CA LEU A 47 -18.28 -10.17 1.49
C LEU A 47 -17.66 -10.62 0.18
N ASN A 48 -17.62 -9.70 -0.78
CA ASN A 48 -16.88 -9.88 -2.02
C ASN A 48 -15.39 -9.58 -1.82
N ILE A 49 -14.59 -10.61 -1.50
CA ILE A 49 -13.14 -10.50 -1.29
C ILE A 49 -12.39 -9.90 -2.50
N PRO A 50 -12.63 -10.36 -3.74
CA PRO A 50 -12.02 -9.73 -4.91
C PRO A 50 -12.27 -8.22 -4.97
N ARG A 51 -13.48 -7.77 -4.62
CA ARG A 51 -13.80 -6.35 -4.59
C ARG A 51 -13.05 -5.61 -3.49
N ALA A 52 -13.05 -6.13 -2.26
CA ALA A 52 -12.31 -5.53 -1.15
C ALA A 52 -10.82 -5.38 -1.49
N ILE A 53 -10.22 -6.37 -2.15
CA ILE A 53 -8.82 -6.31 -2.59
C ILE A 53 -8.61 -5.24 -3.68
N GLN A 54 -9.52 -5.11 -4.65
CA GLN A 54 -9.44 -4.06 -5.66
C GLN A 54 -9.50 -2.66 -5.04
N ASP A 55 -10.37 -2.47 -4.04
CA ASP A 55 -10.48 -1.20 -3.33
C ASP A 55 -9.19 -0.93 -2.50
N LEU A 56 -8.59 -1.95 -1.87
CA LEU A 56 -7.28 -1.84 -1.22
C LEU A 56 -6.13 -1.54 -2.20
N ILE A 57 -6.21 -2.00 -3.46
CA ILE A 57 -5.24 -1.65 -4.51
C ILE A 57 -5.39 -0.18 -4.93
N VAL A 58 -6.64 0.29 -5.06
CA VAL A 58 -6.95 1.71 -5.32
C VAL A 58 -6.40 2.58 -4.19
N LEU A 59 -6.54 2.16 -2.95
CA LEU A 59 -5.99 2.85 -1.77
C LEU A 59 -4.47 2.73 -1.62
N GLY A 60 -3.83 1.88 -2.43
CA GLY A 60 -2.39 1.67 -2.44
C GLY A 60 -1.86 0.75 -1.34
N GLU A 61 -2.73 0.18 -0.51
CA GLU A 61 -2.34 -0.75 0.56
C GLU A 61 -1.89 -2.11 -0.01
N VAL A 62 -2.52 -2.52 -1.11
CA VAL A 62 -2.23 -3.76 -1.82
C VAL A 62 -1.69 -3.44 -3.21
N GLU A 63 -0.78 -4.26 -3.70
CA GLU A 63 -0.25 -4.19 -5.05
C GLU A 63 -0.63 -5.44 -5.85
N LEU A 64 -1.00 -5.22 -7.10
CA LEU A 64 -1.27 -6.28 -8.07
C LEU A 64 0.03 -6.68 -8.76
N CYS A 65 0.51 -7.91 -8.53
CA CYS A 65 1.76 -8.40 -9.12
C CYS A 65 1.55 -8.91 -10.55
N ARG A 66 0.53 -9.76 -10.73
CA ARG A 66 0.27 -10.43 -12.00
C ARG A 66 -1.16 -10.90 -12.08
N GLU A 67 -1.77 -10.74 -13.25
CA GLU A 67 -2.99 -11.46 -13.61
C GLU A 67 -2.62 -12.69 -14.43
N THR A 68 -3.12 -13.84 -14.02
CA THR A 68 -2.94 -15.13 -14.72
C THR A 68 -4.30 -15.73 -15.05
N GLU A 69 -4.32 -16.76 -15.89
CA GLU A 69 -5.54 -17.55 -16.15
C GLU A 69 -6.12 -18.16 -14.86
N SER A 70 -5.26 -18.45 -13.89
CA SER A 70 -5.63 -18.97 -12.56
C SER A 70 -6.05 -17.88 -11.56
N GLY A 71 -6.11 -16.62 -11.99
CA GLY A 71 -6.50 -15.48 -11.16
C GLY A 71 -5.40 -14.45 -10.93
N ALA A 72 -5.72 -13.43 -10.14
CA ALA A 72 -4.81 -12.35 -9.78
C ALA A 72 -3.95 -12.72 -8.57
N ARG A 73 -2.68 -12.30 -8.60
CA ARG A 73 -1.73 -12.40 -7.50
C ARG A 73 -1.43 -11.01 -6.94
N VAL A 74 -1.47 -10.91 -5.62
CA VAL A 74 -1.35 -9.65 -4.89
C VAL A 74 -0.39 -9.78 -3.72
N TRP A 75 0.03 -8.64 -3.20
CA TRP A 75 0.80 -8.55 -1.96
C TRP A 75 0.51 -7.23 -1.24
N LEU A 76 0.68 -7.24 0.09
CA LEU A 76 0.69 -5.99 0.86
C LEU A 76 1.94 -5.20 0.52
N ARG A 77 1.77 -3.92 0.19
CA ARG A 77 2.88 -3.02 -0.14
C ARG A 77 3.81 -2.82 1.06
N HIS A 78 3.23 -2.67 2.25
CA HIS A 78 3.97 -2.51 3.51
C HIS A 78 4.04 -3.84 4.26
N ARG A 79 4.85 -4.79 3.77
CA ARG A 79 5.23 -5.99 4.54
C ARG A 79 6.34 -5.74 5.57
N TRP A 80 7.01 -4.60 5.46
CA TRP A 80 8.29 -4.35 6.13
C TRP A 80 8.04 -3.34 7.24
N GLY A 81 7.65 -3.88 8.39
CA GLY A 81 7.30 -3.17 9.62
C GLY A 81 7.16 -4.11 10.81
N ASP A 82 6.84 -5.39 10.54
CA ASP A 82 6.77 -6.48 11.53
C ASP A 82 7.62 -7.70 11.10
N LEU A 83 8.72 -7.49 10.36
CA LEU A 83 9.66 -8.58 10.08
C LEU A 83 10.52 -8.80 11.32
N ASP A 84 10.52 -10.04 11.83
CA ASP A 84 11.46 -10.49 12.85
C ASP A 84 12.89 -10.24 12.33
N PRO A 85 13.75 -9.51 13.07
CA PRO A 85 15.13 -9.26 12.68
C PRO A 85 15.94 -10.55 12.44
N ASP A 86 15.44 -11.71 12.89
CA ASP A 86 16.10 -13.00 12.68
C ASP A 86 15.83 -13.64 11.29
N ASP A 87 14.92 -13.10 10.46
CA ASP A 87 14.40 -13.80 9.26
C ASP A 87 14.99 -13.39 7.89
N ARG A 88 15.97 -12.47 7.79
CA ARG A 88 16.62 -12.13 6.49
C ARG A 88 18.12 -11.84 6.52
N VAL A 89 18.81 -12.35 5.50
CA VAL A 89 20.28 -12.32 5.28
C VAL A 89 20.73 -11.19 4.33
N ASP A 90 19.81 -10.37 3.79
CA ASP A 90 20.13 -9.22 2.94
C ASP A 90 19.88 -7.91 3.69
N ASP A 91 20.80 -6.94 3.57
CA ASP A 91 20.86 -5.66 4.30
C ASP A 91 19.47 -5.10 4.68
N PRO A 92 19.25 -4.71 5.95
CA PRO A 92 17.94 -4.25 6.40
C PRO A 92 17.53 -3.00 5.62
N VAL A 93 16.36 -3.08 5.00
CA VAL A 93 15.72 -1.91 4.39
C VAL A 93 15.10 -1.10 5.52
N VAL A 94 15.66 0.07 5.81
CA VAL A 94 15.22 0.93 6.92
C VAL A 94 14.34 2.06 6.38
N VAL A 95 13.29 2.42 7.13
CA VAL A 95 12.47 3.60 6.84
C VAL A 95 13.26 4.85 7.27
N THR A 96 13.71 5.65 6.32
CA THR A 96 14.53 6.86 6.58
C THR A 96 13.70 8.15 6.62
N GLY A 97 12.45 8.10 6.17
CA GLY A 97 11.56 9.24 6.18
C GLY A 97 10.19 8.91 5.62
N THR A 98 9.42 9.95 5.35
CA THR A 98 8.09 9.81 4.75
C THR A 98 7.87 10.87 3.68
N THR A 99 7.17 10.50 2.63
CA THR A 99 6.71 11.39 1.56
C THR A 99 5.19 11.34 1.48
N TRP A 100 4.59 12.33 0.82
CA TRP A 100 3.18 12.33 0.46
C TRP A 100 3.04 11.94 -1.00
N GLN A 101 2.16 11.00 -1.29
CA GLN A 101 1.77 10.62 -2.64
C GLN A 101 0.34 11.04 -2.89
N CYS A 102 0.05 11.54 -4.08
CA CYS A 102 -1.32 11.62 -4.56
C CYS A 102 -1.48 11.06 -5.96
N TYR A 103 -2.68 10.62 -6.28
CA TYR A 103 -3.05 10.14 -7.61
C TYR A 103 -4.57 10.10 -7.77
N VAL A 104 -5.01 9.93 -9.01
CA VAL A 104 -6.38 9.55 -9.36
C VAL A 104 -6.35 8.14 -9.94
N ALA A 105 -7.13 7.24 -9.37
CA ALA A 105 -7.31 5.87 -9.81
C ALA A 105 -8.70 5.69 -10.44
N PRO A 106 -8.81 5.67 -11.79
CA PRO A 106 -10.07 5.34 -12.46
C PRO A 106 -10.56 3.94 -12.09
N ASP A 107 -9.62 3.01 -11.94
CA ASP A 107 -9.81 1.61 -11.56
C ASP A 107 -8.58 1.10 -10.80
N PHE A 108 -8.60 -0.18 -10.39
CA PHE A 108 -7.51 -0.81 -9.64
C PHE A 108 -6.26 -1.12 -10.49
N ARG A 109 -6.30 -0.93 -11.82
CA ARG A 109 -5.20 -1.21 -12.75
C ARG A 109 -4.45 0.04 -13.17
N ARG A 110 -5.05 1.22 -13.03
CA ARG A 110 -4.52 2.47 -13.57
C ARG A 110 -4.50 3.56 -12.53
N ARG A 111 -3.39 4.31 -12.53
CA ARG A 111 -3.25 5.58 -11.80
C ARG A 111 -2.87 6.66 -12.80
N ARG A 112 -3.37 7.88 -12.58
CA ARG A 112 -3.04 9.08 -13.36
C ARG A 112 -2.82 10.25 -12.40
N ALA A 113 -2.16 11.29 -12.91
CA ALA A 113 -1.76 12.45 -12.11
C ALA A 113 -0.96 12.06 -10.85
N GLU A 114 -0.29 10.91 -10.89
CA GLU A 114 0.48 10.35 -9.78
C GLU A 114 1.74 11.16 -9.55
N ARG A 115 1.96 11.60 -8.30
CA ARG A 115 3.13 12.39 -7.94
C ARG A 115 3.46 12.30 -6.45
N LEU A 116 4.75 12.48 -6.13
CA LEU A 116 5.29 12.53 -4.77
C LEU A 116 5.61 13.98 -4.36
N PHE A 117 5.40 14.27 -3.08
CA PHE A 117 5.54 15.58 -2.46
C PHE A 117 6.12 15.47 -1.05
N THR A 118 6.83 16.51 -0.62
CA THR A 118 7.36 16.57 0.75
C THR A 118 6.30 16.92 1.78
N THR A 119 5.17 17.54 1.38
CA THR A 119 4.10 17.96 2.30
C THR A 119 2.73 17.51 1.82
N ARG A 120 1.82 17.30 2.78
CA ARG A 120 0.42 16.94 2.53
C ARG A 120 -0.31 18.02 1.73
N SER A 121 -0.12 19.28 2.10
CA SER A 121 -0.77 20.41 1.42
C SER A 121 -0.40 20.49 -0.05
N ALA A 122 0.88 20.26 -0.41
CA ALA A 122 1.28 20.24 -1.82
C ALA A 122 0.64 19.10 -2.62
N ALA A 123 0.40 17.95 -1.98
CA ALA A 123 -0.32 16.84 -2.59
C ALA A 123 -1.81 17.18 -2.83
N PHE A 124 -2.47 17.85 -1.88
CA PHE A 124 -3.83 18.35 -2.06
C PHE A 124 -3.91 19.41 -3.18
N ASP A 125 -3.04 20.42 -3.17
CA ASP A 125 -3.00 21.46 -4.21
C ASP A 125 -2.85 20.87 -5.62
N HIS A 126 -2.09 19.78 -5.75
CA HIS A 126 -1.93 19.08 -7.02
C HIS A 126 -3.21 18.35 -7.44
N LEU A 127 -3.90 17.68 -6.52
CA LEU A 127 -5.20 17.05 -6.82
C LEU A 127 -6.28 18.07 -7.14
N GLU A 128 -6.28 19.23 -6.49
CA GLU A 128 -7.21 20.32 -6.81
C GLU A 128 -7.04 20.73 -8.28
N ARG A 129 -5.80 20.93 -8.73
CA ARG A 129 -5.52 21.28 -10.14
C ARG A 129 -5.81 20.13 -11.11
N ALA A 130 -5.56 18.88 -10.70
CA ALA A 130 -5.66 17.73 -11.59
C ALA A 130 -7.08 17.15 -11.68
N ALA A 131 -7.88 17.29 -10.64
CA ALA A 131 -9.18 16.62 -10.47
C ALA A 131 -10.30 17.56 -9.98
N GLY A 132 -9.99 18.82 -9.64
CA GLY A 132 -10.98 19.78 -9.14
C GLY A 132 -11.45 19.49 -7.71
N LEU A 133 -10.66 18.76 -6.92
CA LEU A 133 -10.98 18.41 -5.54
C LEU A 133 -10.23 19.29 -4.54
N THR A 134 -10.98 19.94 -3.67
CA THR A 134 -10.44 20.67 -2.51
C THR A 134 -10.17 19.70 -1.36
N PRO A 135 -9.28 20.04 -0.39
CA PRO A 135 -9.00 19.18 0.76
C PRO A 135 -10.25 18.72 1.52
N GLU A 136 -11.29 19.56 1.56
CA GLU A 136 -12.56 19.29 2.23
C GLU A 136 -13.41 18.22 1.53
N ASP A 137 -13.16 17.99 0.23
CA ASP A 137 -13.83 16.93 -0.53
C ASP A 137 -13.26 15.53 -0.22
N LEU A 138 -12.04 15.46 0.35
CA LEU A 138 -11.41 14.19 0.69
C LEU A 138 -11.70 13.78 2.14
N GLU A 139 -12.24 12.56 2.28
CA GLU A 139 -12.51 11.97 3.59
C GLU A 139 -11.31 11.13 4.05
N PRO A 140 -10.94 11.16 5.34
CA PRO A 140 -9.95 10.23 5.88
C PRO A 140 -10.46 8.80 5.77
N VAL A 141 -9.60 7.88 5.34
CA VAL A 141 -9.90 6.44 5.27
C VAL A 141 -9.65 5.85 6.65
N TRP A 142 -10.70 5.65 7.42
CA TRP A 142 -10.60 5.37 8.86
C TRP A 142 -9.69 4.18 9.25
N PHE A 143 -9.59 3.14 8.41
CA PHE A 143 -8.77 1.96 8.69
C PHE A 143 -7.31 2.07 8.23
N LEU A 144 -6.96 3.17 7.55
CA LEU A 144 -5.61 3.44 7.08
C LEU A 144 -5.07 4.72 7.71
N GLU A 145 -3.84 4.66 8.21
CA GLU A 145 -3.17 5.82 8.76
C GLU A 145 -2.72 6.75 7.63
N ASP A 146 -2.96 8.06 7.81
CA ASP A 146 -2.53 9.10 6.88
C ASP A 146 -2.98 8.87 5.41
N VAL A 147 -4.19 8.35 5.21
CA VAL A 147 -4.82 8.20 3.88
C VAL A 147 -6.13 8.99 3.82
N TRP A 148 -6.30 9.77 2.75
CA TRP A 148 -7.49 10.53 2.41
C TRP A 148 -7.92 10.22 1.00
N ALA A 149 -9.22 10.20 0.75
CA ALA A 149 -9.71 9.96 -0.58
C ALA A 149 -11.15 10.38 -0.82
N ALA A 150 -11.47 10.54 -2.10
CA ALA A 150 -12.78 10.98 -2.58
C ALA A 150 -13.16 10.21 -3.85
N GLY A 151 -14.45 9.87 -3.95
CA GLY A 151 -15.04 9.39 -5.19
C GLY A 151 -15.19 10.53 -6.20
N LEU A 152 -14.84 10.30 -7.46
CA LEU A 152 -14.99 11.29 -8.52
C LEU A 152 -16.33 11.15 -9.25
N PRO A 153 -17.01 12.25 -9.63
CA PRO A 153 -18.22 12.20 -10.45
C PRO A 153 -18.01 11.54 -11.82
N SER A 154 -16.79 11.64 -12.35
CA SER A 154 -16.38 11.01 -13.62
C SER A 154 -16.12 9.51 -13.51
N GLY A 155 -16.26 8.94 -12.32
CA GLY A 155 -15.81 7.59 -11.99
C GLY A 155 -14.36 7.57 -11.51
N GLY A 156 -14.07 6.64 -10.60
CA GLY A 156 -12.76 6.48 -9.97
C GLY A 156 -12.65 7.12 -8.59
N THR A 157 -11.43 7.11 -8.07
CA THR A 157 -11.09 7.53 -6.71
C THR A 157 -9.83 8.39 -6.74
N ALA A 158 -9.87 9.57 -6.15
CA ALA A 158 -8.68 10.35 -5.86
C ALA A 158 -8.14 9.98 -4.48
N VAL A 159 -6.82 9.87 -4.35
CA VAL A 159 -6.17 9.44 -3.10
C VAL A 159 -5.00 10.37 -2.80
N VAL A 160 -4.88 10.78 -1.53
CA VAL A 160 -3.67 11.33 -0.93
C VAL A 160 -3.27 10.40 0.19
N ARG A 161 -2.02 9.95 0.20
CA ARG A 161 -1.51 9.08 1.25
C ARG A 161 -0.08 9.40 1.62
N ARG A 162 0.29 9.07 2.85
CA ARG A 162 1.68 9.06 3.28
C ARG A 162 2.34 7.74 2.90
N GLU A 163 3.55 7.84 2.37
CA GLU A 163 4.38 6.70 1.98
C GLU A 163 5.69 6.73 2.78
N PRO A 164 6.14 5.60 3.34
CA PRO A 164 7.49 5.48 3.86
C PRO A 164 8.52 5.58 2.73
N ILE A 165 9.63 6.24 3.01
CA ILE A 165 10.83 6.22 2.17
C ILE A 165 11.75 5.15 2.73
N TYR A 166 12.11 4.20 1.87
CA TYR A 166 12.98 3.10 2.21
C TYR A 166 14.37 3.34 1.62
N GLU A 167 15.40 3.24 2.46
CA GLU A 167 16.78 3.19 2.01
C GLU A 167 17.39 1.85 2.42
N ARG A 168 18.23 1.30 1.54
CA ARG A 168 19.10 0.19 1.92
C ARG A 168 20.20 0.76 2.79
N GLU A 169 20.44 0.16 3.95
CA GLU A 169 21.61 0.50 4.76
C GLU A 169 22.85 0.32 3.87
N SER A 170 23.47 1.43 3.50
CA SER A 170 24.67 1.39 2.68
C SER A 170 25.78 0.88 3.57
N SER A 171 26.13 -0.40 3.46
CA SER A 171 27.35 -0.96 4.01
C SER A 171 28.55 -0.36 3.25
N HIS A 172 28.86 0.92 3.52
CA HIS A 172 30.03 1.61 3.01
C HIS A 172 31.00 1.90 4.16
N GLY A 173 31.92 0.95 4.34
CA GLY A 173 33.35 1.28 4.39
C GLY A 173 33.93 1.64 5.75
N ALA A 174 33.90 0.71 6.71
CA ALA A 174 34.97 0.66 7.71
C ALA A 174 36.22 0.02 7.06
N HIS A 175 37.38 0.66 7.25
CA HIS A 175 38.75 0.25 6.88
C HIS A 175 39.24 0.58 5.45
N TYR A 176 39.71 1.82 5.27
CA TYR A 176 41.07 1.98 4.78
C TYR A 176 41.97 2.16 6.01
N GLU A 177 42.47 1.05 6.58
CA GLU A 177 43.69 1.11 7.34
C GLU A 177 44.81 1.36 6.33
N ASP A 178 45.30 2.60 6.34
CA ASP A 178 46.48 3.05 5.63
C ASP A 178 47.71 2.34 6.22
N THR A 179 47.90 1.07 5.87
CA THR A 179 49.18 0.39 6.00
C THR A 179 50.04 0.78 4.80
N SER A 180 50.44 2.04 4.78
CA SER A 180 51.55 2.51 3.95
C SER A 180 52.85 1.94 4.52
N ASP A 181 53.14 0.72 4.12
CA ASP A 181 54.40 0.01 4.30
C ASP A 181 55.44 0.64 3.36
N PHE A 182 56.04 1.76 3.78
CA PHE A 182 57.28 2.24 3.15
C PHE A 182 58.44 1.35 3.61
N GLY A 183 58.72 0.33 2.80
CA GLY A 183 59.90 -0.50 2.88
C GLY A 183 61.20 0.29 2.67
N LEU A 184 62.23 -0.21 3.36
CA LEU A 184 63.66 0.19 3.41
C LEU A 184 64.31 0.48 2.05
#